data_AF-A0A956UBY3-F1
#
_entry.id   AF-A0A956UBY3-F1
#
_cell.length_a   1.000
_cell.length_b   1.000
_cell.length_c   1.000
_cell.angle_alpha   90.00
_cell.angle_beta   90.00
_cell.angle_gamma   90.00
#
_symmetry.space_group_name_H-M   'P 1'
#
loop_
_entity.id
_entity.type
_entity.pdbx_description
1 polymer ?
#
loop_
_entity_poly.entity_id
_entity_poly.type
_entity_poly.pdbx_seq_one_letter_code
_entity_poly.pdbx_strand_id
1 'polypeptide(L)'
;MEKIAENFIADKWWRRQWHPALDHSLACLNRALAVPDDSAGERSILLNKSMDFAIEAAHSAGNGSESAIKELFPDRKQSSTQEILFSLLSFYDKPDHRLAAYGSLQPGESNYHLMNGIEGNWQHGELIGDVHKHDGYPRFCWQPGGASIKATVLESSNLKEHYPRLDYFEGPSYRRILVPVRVGQEWSVCNVYASCDQSYDF
;
A
#
# COMPACT_ATOMS: atom_id res chain seq x y z
N MET A 1 23.90 -18.27 2.21
CA MET A 1 22.76 -17.53 2.79
C MET A 1 22.26 -16.48 1.83
N GLU A 2 23.14 -15.66 1.23
CA GLU A 2 22.81 -14.59 0.26
C GLU A 2 22.06 -15.07 -1.01
N LYS A 3 22.46 -16.20 -1.60
CA LYS A 3 21.85 -16.71 -2.86
C LYS A 3 20.45 -17.32 -2.75
N ILE A 4 19.97 -17.65 -1.54
CA ILE A 4 18.63 -18.25 -1.36
C ILE A 4 17.59 -17.14 -1.14
N ALA A 5 17.96 -16.05 -0.47
CA ALA A 5 17.11 -14.87 -0.29
C ALA A 5 16.89 -14.10 -1.62
N GLU A 6 17.91 -13.99 -2.48
CA GLU A 6 17.79 -13.28 -3.77
C GLU A 6 16.76 -13.91 -4.72
N ASN A 7 16.65 -15.24 -4.74
CA ASN A 7 15.70 -15.94 -5.63
C ASN A 7 14.24 -15.86 -5.12
N PHE A 8 14.01 -15.67 -3.82
CA PHE A 8 12.65 -15.52 -3.26
C PHE A 8 12.18 -14.06 -3.26
N ILE A 9 13.09 -13.10 -3.09
CA ILE A 9 12.78 -11.66 -3.10
C ILE A 9 12.50 -11.13 -4.52
N ALA A 10 13.06 -11.76 -5.56
CA ALA A 10 12.82 -11.36 -6.94
C ALA A 10 11.46 -11.85 -7.50
N ASP A 11 10.97 -13.01 -7.05
CA ASP A 11 9.71 -13.59 -7.55
C ASP A 11 8.60 -13.51 -6.50
N LYS A 12 8.27 -12.27 -6.15
CA LYS A 12 7.20 -11.96 -5.23
C LYS A 12 5.86 -12.45 -5.82
N TRP A 13 5.39 -13.67 -5.54
CA TRP A 13 4.21 -14.28 -6.17
C TRP A 13 2.96 -13.39 -6.24
N TRP A 14 2.76 -12.51 -5.26
CA TRP A 14 1.66 -11.57 -5.13
C TRP A 14 1.76 -10.41 -6.12
N ARG A 15 2.96 -10.13 -6.65
CA ARG A 15 3.14 -9.27 -7.82
C ARG A 15 2.50 -9.89 -9.05
N ARG A 16 2.39 -11.21 -9.18
CA ARG A 16 1.69 -11.82 -10.33
C ARG A 16 0.22 -12.10 -10.03
N GLN A 17 -0.09 -12.41 -8.78
CA GLN A 17 -1.44 -12.82 -8.37
C GLN A 17 -1.84 -12.24 -7.02
N TRP A 18 -2.85 -11.37 -7.01
CA TRP A 18 -3.42 -10.84 -5.77
C TRP A 18 -4.23 -11.91 -5.03
N HIS A 19 -4.03 -12.07 -3.73
CA HIS A 19 -4.77 -13.02 -2.89
C HIS A 19 -5.75 -12.27 -1.98
N PRO A 20 -7.01 -12.72 -1.80
CA PRO A 20 -8.03 -12.01 -1.00
C PRO A 20 -7.61 -11.69 0.44
N ALA A 21 -6.87 -12.59 1.11
CA ALA A 21 -6.34 -12.29 2.45
C ALA A 21 -5.44 -11.04 2.50
N LEU A 22 -4.79 -10.66 1.39
CA LEU A 22 -4.02 -9.40 1.33
C LEU A 22 -4.89 -8.16 1.43
N ASP A 23 -6.18 -8.24 1.07
CA ASP A 23 -7.12 -7.14 1.30
C ASP A 23 -7.33 -6.95 2.81
N HIS A 24 -7.57 -8.03 3.55
CA HIS A 24 -7.67 -7.95 5.01
C HIS A 24 -6.36 -7.50 5.67
N SER A 25 -5.22 -7.96 5.15
CA SER A 25 -3.91 -7.52 5.60
C SER A 25 -3.70 -6.01 5.42
N LEU A 26 -3.99 -5.49 4.23
CA LEU A 26 -3.89 -4.05 3.94
C LEU A 26 -4.90 -3.22 4.72
N ALA A 27 -6.13 -3.71 4.91
CA ALA A 27 -7.13 -3.02 5.73
C ALA A 27 -6.62 -2.83 7.17
N CYS A 28 -6.04 -3.88 7.76
CA CYS A 28 -5.43 -3.80 9.09
C CYS A 28 -4.21 -2.86 9.11
N LEU A 29 -3.35 -2.90 8.09
CA LEU A 29 -2.17 -2.03 8.00
C LEU A 29 -2.56 -0.55 7.85
N ASN A 30 -3.50 -0.23 6.95
CA ASN A 30 -4.02 1.12 6.78
C ASN A 30 -4.63 1.67 8.07
N ARG A 31 -5.40 0.84 8.79
CA ARG A 31 -5.95 1.22 10.09
C ARG A 31 -4.82 1.45 11.11
N ALA A 32 -3.83 0.57 11.18
CA ALA A 32 -2.69 0.72 12.08
C ALA A 32 -1.87 2.01 11.83
N LEU A 33 -1.66 2.36 10.55
CA LEU A 33 -1.00 3.59 10.13
C LEU A 33 -1.81 4.85 10.49
N ALA A 34 -3.13 4.73 10.65
CA ALA A 34 -4.04 5.79 11.05
C ALA A 34 -4.23 5.93 12.57
N VAL A 35 -3.83 4.92 13.36
CA VAL A 35 -3.90 4.97 14.83
C VAL A 35 -2.95 6.08 15.32
N PRO A 36 -3.36 6.97 16.25
CA PRO A 36 -2.47 7.96 16.87
C PRO A 36 -1.36 7.33 17.72
N ASP A 37 -0.25 8.06 17.93
CA ASP A 37 0.94 7.52 18.60
C ASP A 37 0.75 7.14 20.08
N ASP A 38 -0.23 7.74 20.77
CA ASP A 38 -0.55 7.44 22.16
C ASP A 38 -1.29 6.10 22.36
N SER A 39 -1.80 5.51 21.27
CA SER A 39 -2.66 4.33 21.27
C SER A 39 -1.91 3.06 20.82
N ALA A 40 -0.70 2.88 21.36
CA ALA A 40 0.24 1.83 20.93
C ALA A 40 -0.33 0.39 21.01
N GLY A 41 -1.25 0.14 21.95
CA GLY A 41 -1.91 -1.17 22.09
C GLY A 41 -2.81 -1.52 20.89
N GLU A 42 -3.63 -0.57 20.42
CA GLU A 42 -4.49 -0.78 19.25
C GLU A 42 -3.65 -0.99 17.99
N ARG A 43 -2.62 -0.16 17.79
CA ARG A 43 -1.70 -0.28 16.66
C ARG A 43 -1.04 -1.66 16.61
N SER A 44 -0.57 -2.15 17.75
CA SER A 44 0.05 -3.48 17.84
C SER A 44 -0.94 -4.59 17.46
N ILE A 45 -2.18 -4.55 17.94
CA ILE A 45 -3.22 -5.54 17.59
C ILE A 45 -3.47 -5.58 16.08
N LEU A 46 -3.61 -4.40 15.46
CA LEU A 46 -3.87 -4.29 14.02
C LEU A 46 -2.69 -4.78 13.17
N LEU A 47 -1.45 -4.44 13.54
CA LEU A 47 -0.27 -4.92 12.81
C LEU A 47 -0.11 -6.44 12.92
N ASN A 48 -0.39 -7.02 14.10
CA ASN A 48 -0.37 -8.48 14.26
C ASN A 48 -1.42 -9.16 13.39
N LYS A 49 -2.65 -8.64 13.35
CA LYS A 49 -3.71 -9.12 12.44
C LYS A 49 -3.31 -8.97 10.97
N SER A 50 -2.73 -7.84 10.60
CA SER A 50 -2.24 -7.60 9.24
C SER A 50 -1.23 -8.67 8.82
N MET A 51 -0.31 -9.01 9.72
CA MET A 51 0.70 -10.03 9.49
C MET A 51 0.10 -11.45 9.44
N ASP A 52 -0.91 -11.78 10.25
CA ASP A 52 -1.63 -13.05 10.15
C ASP A 52 -2.20 -13.27 8.75
N PHE A 53 -2.90 -12.28 8.21
CA PHE A 53 -3.46 -12.35 6.86
C PHE A 53 -2.39 -12.39 5.76
N ALA A 54 -1.27 -11.69 5.93
CA ALA A 54 -0.15 -11.76 4.99
C ALA A 54 0.50 -13.15 4.98
N ILE A 55 0.66 -13.76 6.15
CA ILE A 55 1.17 -15.13 6.32
C ILE A 55 0.19 -16.15 5.72
N GLU A 56 -1.12 -15.98 5.96
CA GLU A 56 -2.16 -16.82 5.36
C GLU A 56 -2.09 -16.78 3.83
N ALA A 57 -2.03 -15.58 3.25
CA ALA A 57 -1.87 -15.41 1.80
C ALA A 57 -0.62 -16.12 1.27
N ALA A 58 0.51 -15.98 1.99
CA ALA A 58 1.77 -16.61 1.60
C ALA A 58 1.77 -18.14 1.76
N HIS A 59 1.02 -18.69 2.71
CA HIS A 59 0.83 -20.14 2.83
C HIS A 59 -0.03 -20.69 1.67
N SER A 60 -1.09 -19.97 1.28
CA SER A 60 -1.96 -20.36 0.16
C SER A 60 -1.24 -20.43 -1.20
N ALA A 61 -0.09 -19.75 -1.33
CA ALA A 61 0.71 -19.72 -2.56
C ALA A 61 1.58 -20.98 -2.80
N GLY A 62 1.70 -21.90 -1.83
CA GLY A 62 2.38 -23.20 -1.99
C GLY A 62 3.84 -23.27 -1.50
N ASN A 63 4.48 -24.42 -1.73
CA ASN A 63 5.73 -24.85 -1.06
C ASN A 63 6.94 -23.94 -1.36
N GLY A 64 7.65 -23.54 -0.30
CA GLY A 64 8.83 -22.66 -0.33
C GLY A 64 8.67 -21.40 0.53
N SER A 65 7.43 -21.02 0.83
CA SER A 65 7.10 -19.80 1.58
C SER A 65 7.42 -19.88 3.07
N GLU A 66 7.36 -21.03 3.75
CA GLU A 66 7.54 -21.10 5.21
C GLU A 66 8.89 -20.56 5.73
N SER A 67 9.99 -20.88 5.04
CA SER A 67 11.32 -20.42 5.45
C SER A 67 11.51 -18.91 5.25
N ALA A 68 10.94 -18.37 4.17
CA ALA A 68 11.01 -16.96 3.84
C ALA A 68 9.96 -16.12 4.58
N ILE A 69 8.81 -16.72 4.93
CA ILE A 69 7.84 -16.17 5.88
C ILE A 69 8.53 -15.98 7.23
N LYS A 70 9.31 -16.95 7.71
CA LYS A 70 10.09 -16.79 8.94
C LYS A 70 11.17 -15.70 8.85
N GLU A 71 11.72 -15.47 7.65
CA GLU A 71 12.74 -14.44 7.40
C GLU A 71 12.12 -13.03 7.30
N LEU A 72 10.98 -12.89 6.62
CA LEU A 72 10.28 -11.62 6.43
C LEU A 72 9.38 -11.24 7.61
N PHE A 73 8.82 -12.22 8.31
CA PHE A 73 7.90 -12.05 9.42
C PHE A 73 8.50 -12.66 10.69
N PRO A 74 9.19 -11.85 11.52
CA PRO A 74 9.88 -12.33 12.72
C PRO A 74 8.91 -12.89 13.77
N ASP A 75 9.45 -13.57 14.80
CA ASP A 75 8.64 -14.07 15.91
C ASP A 75 7.90 -12.91 16.61
N ARG A 76 6.58 -12.88 16.44
CA ARG A 76 5.68 -11.87 17.01
C ARG A 76 5.85 -11.67 18.51
N LYS A 77 6.14 -12.74 19.26
CA LYS A 77 6.25 -12.64 20.73
C LYS A 77 7.46 -11.81 21.17
N GLN A 78 8.45 -11.67 20.29
CA GLN A 78 9.71 -10.99 20.55
C GLN A 78 9.87 -9.70 19.74
N SER A 79 9.01 -9.49 18.74
CA SER A 79 9.08 -8.34 17.82
C SER A 79 8.35 -7.13 18.40
N SER A 80 8.99 -5.97 18.28
CA SER A 80 8.38 -4.67 18.55
C SER A 80 7.36 -4.30 17.46
N THR A 81 6.46 -3.37 17.79
CA THR A 81 5.49 -2.77 16.84
C THR A 81 6.18 -2.23 15.59
N GLN A 82 7.36 -1.62 15.73
CA GLN A 82 8.11 -1.02 14.63
C GLN A 82 8.70 -2.08 13.69
N GLU A 83 9.18 -3.20 14.23
CA GLU A 83 9.71 -4.31 13.43
C GLU A 83 8.62 -5.00 12.60
N ILE A 84 7.44 -5.20 13.19
CA ILE A 84 6.28 -5.76 12.46
C ILE A 84 5.86 -4.80 11.34
N LEU A 85 5.79 -3.49 11.63
CA LEU A 85 5.46 -2.48 10.63
C LEU A 85 6.48 -2.50 9.48
N PHE A 86 7.78 -2.47 9.79
CA PHE A 86 8.84 -2.50 8.78
C PHE A 86 8.80 -3.78 7.94
N SER A 87 8.52 -4.92 8.57
CA SER A 87 8.34 -6.23 7.91
C SER A 87 7.20 -6.19 6.90
N LEU A 88 6.02 -5.68 7.30
CA LEU A 88 4.86 -5.52 6.42
C LEU A 88 5.13 -4.56 5.26
N LEU A 89 5.74 -3.40 5.52
CA LEU A 89 6.10 -2.45 4.46
C LEU A 89 7.12 -3.04 3.48
N SER A 90 8.08 -3.83 3.98
CA SER A 90 9.06 -4.53 3.14
C SER A 90 8.43 -5.68 2.34
N PHE A 91 7.47 -6.39 2.94
CA PHE A 91 6.66 -7.40 2.25
C PHE A 91 5.93 -6.77 1.05
N TYR A 92 5.30 -5.61 1.22
CA TYR A 92 4.65 -4.85 0.15
C TYR A 92 5.58 -4.08 -0.78
N ASP A 93 6.89 -4.32 -0.69
CA ASP A 93 7.89 -3.84 -1.65
C ASP A 93 8.07 -2.31 -1.68
N LYS A 94 8.43 -1.73 -0.52
CA LYS A 94 8.71 -0.29 -0.38
C LYS A 94 7.59 0.57 -0.99
N PRO A 95 6.35 0.43 -0.50
CA PRO A 95 5.24 1.20 -1.04
C PRO A 95 5.44 2.71 -0.87
N ASP A 96 6.35 3.14 0.02
CA ASP A 96 6.78 4.54 0.18
C ASP A 96 7.55 5.11 -1.02
N HIS A 97 7.89 4.28 -2.02
CA HIS A 97 8.46 4.70 -3.29
C HIS A 97 7.42 4.80 -4.42
N ARG A 98 6.14 4.52 -4.13
CA ARG A 98 5.09 4.45 -5.16
C ARG A 98 3.87 5.28 -4.82
N LEU A 99 3.42 6.10 -5.78
CA LEU A 99 2.18 6.89 -5.69
C LEU A 99 1.30 6.59 -6.90
N ALA A 100 0.08 6.15 -6.67
CA ALA A 100 -0.97 6.08 -7.68
C ALA A 100 -1.79 7.37 -7.67
N ALA A 101 -1.80 8.07 -8.80
CA ALA A 101 -2.63 9.25 -9.04
C ALA A 101 -3.80 8.89 -9.98
N TYR A 102 -5.02 9.22 -9.58
CA TYR A 102 -6.25 9.00 -10.36
C TYR A 102 -6.98 10.31 -10.73
N GLY A 103 -6.41 11.46 -10.35
CA GLY A 103 -6.99 12.79 -10.51
C GLY A 103 -5.93 13.85 -10.75
N SER A 104 -6.05 15.00 -10.08
CA SER A 104 -5.30 16.22 -10.44
C SER A 104 -3.76 16.14 -10.37
N LEU A 105 -3.20 15.12 -9.70
CA LEU A 105 -1.75 14.88 -9.62
C LEU A 105 -1.18 14.09 -10.81
N GLN A 106 -2.01 13.63 -11.75
CA GLN A 106 -1.54 12.89 -12.93
C GLN A 106 -0.74 13.78 -13.90
N PRO A 107 0.19 13.22 -14.69
CA PRO A 107 0.85 13.94 -15.77
C PRO A 107 -0.14 14.65 -16.70
N GLY A 108 0.01 15.96 -16.86
CA GLY A 108 -0.85 16.80 -17.71
C GLY A 108 -2.08 17.39 -17.00
N GLU A 109 -2.34 17.02 -15.75
CA GLU A 109 -3.44 17.57 -14.96
C GLU A 109 -3.05 18.84 -14.19
N SER A 110 -4.06 19.57 -13.70
CA SER A 110 -3.90 20.92 -13.12
C SER A 110 -2.88 21.01 -11.98
N ASN A 111 -2.77 19.96 -11.16
CA ASN A 111 -1.91 19.93 -9.99
C ASN A 111 -0.62 19.12 -10.20
N TYR A 112 -0.31 18.72 -11.43
CA TYR A 112 0.92 17.99 -11.75
C TYR A 112 2.19 18.76 -11.35
N HIS A 113 2.14 20.09 -11.32
CA HIS A 113 3.24 20.93 -10.88
C HIS A 113 3.69 20.65 -9.43
N LEU A 114 2.85 20.03 -8.60
CA LEU A 114 3.20 19.55 -7.25
C LEU A 114 4.10 18.31 -7.26
N MET A 115 4.28 17.67 -8.41
CA MET A 115 5.20 16.55 -8.62
C MET A 115 6.61 17.04 -9.03
N ASN A 116 6.80 18.34 -9.21
CA ASN A 116 8.11 18.92 -9.53
C ASN A 116 9.15 18.59 -8.43
N GLY A 117 10.33 18.14 -8.88
CA GLY A 117 11.43 17.70 -8.03
C GLY A 117 11.40 16.22 -7.63
N ILE A 118 10.33 15.50 -8.00
CA ILE A 118 10.21 14.06 -7.76
C ILE A 118 10.66 13.34 -9.02
N GLU A 119 11.88 12.79 -9.00
CA GLU A 119 12.42 12.04 -10.13
C GLU A 119 11.91 10.62 -10.11
N GLY A 120 11.43 10.13 -11.25
CA GLY A 120 10.88 8.78 -11.34
C GLY A 120 10.17 8.51 -12.65
N ASN A 121 9.61 7.31 -12.73
CA ASN A 121 8.92 6.83 -13.93
C ASN A 121 7.42 6.77 -13.66
N TRP A 122 6.65 7.33 -14.59
CA TRP A 122 5.20 7.20 -14.61
C TRP A 122 4.79 6.02 -15.50
N GLN A 123 3.89 5.17 -15.00
CA GLN A 123 3.33 4.04 -15.72
C GLN A 123 1.80 4.07 -15.60
N HIS A 124 1.09 3.52 -16.57
CA HIS A 124 -0.36 3.33 -16.43
C HIS A 124 -0.65 2.23 -15.41
N GLY A 125 -1.67 2.44 -14.59
CA GLY A 125 -2.13 1.45 -13.63
C GLY A 125 -3.64 1.48 -13.45
N GLU A 126 -4.15 0.47 -12.76
CA GLU A 126 -5.56 0.31 -12.44
C GLU A 126 -5.75 0.12 -10.93
N LEU A 127 -6.52 1.01 -10.33
CA LEU A 127 -7.00 0.92 -8.95
C LEU A 127 -8.30 0.13 -8.91
N ILE A 128 -8.58 -0.54 -7.78
CA ILE A 128 -9.87 -1.18 -7.54
C ILE A 128 -10.59 -0.44 -6.43
N GLY A 129 -11.81 0.03 -6.71
CA GLY A 129 -12.64 0.74 -5.75
C GLY A 129 -13.74 1.55 -6.42
N ASP A 130 -14.19 2.60 -5.74
CA ASP A 130 -15.19 3.53 -6.25
C ASP A 130 -14.63 4.94 -6.34
N VAL A 131 -15.04 5.68 -7.38
CA VAL A 131 -14.79 7.12 -7.50
C VAL A 131 -16.12 7.85 -7.65
N HIS A 132 -16.36 8.80 -6.76
CA HIS A 132 -17.48 9.73 -6.85
C HIS A 132 -16.97 11.16 -6.94
N LYS A 133 -17.83 12.08 -7.40
CA LYS A 133 -17.52 13.51 -7.41
C LYS A 133 -18.16 14.18 -6.20
N HIS A 134 -17.38 14.98 -5.48
CA HIS A 134 -17.85 15.83 -4.40
C HIS A 134 -17.20 17.20 -4.54
N ASP A 135 -18.01 18.27 -4.54
CA ASP A 135 -17.57 19.65 -4.82
C ASP A 135 -16.76 19.80 -6.12
N GLY A 136 -17.04 18.98 -7.12
CA GLY A 136 -16.35 18.99 -8.42
C GLY A 136 -15.04 18.19 -8.46
N TYR A 137 -14.58 17.62 -7.33
CA TYR A 137 -13.34 16.85 -7.25
C TYR A 137 -13.58 15.34 -7.12
N PRO A 138 -12.73 14.49 -7.73
CA PRO A 138 -12.88 13.04 -7.65
C PRO A 138 -12.38 12.49 -6.31
N ARG A 139 -13.24 11.73 -5.63
CA ARG A 139 -12.99 11.10 -4.34
C ARG A 139 -12.94 9.58 -4.51
N PHE A 140 -11.75 9.03 -4.31
CA PHE A 140 -11.53 7.58 -4.36
C PHE A 140 -11.79 6.95 -3.01
N CYS A 141 -12.56 5.85 -3.01
CA CYS A 141 -12.70 4.95 -1.88
C CYS A 141 -12.19 3.58 -2.31
N TRP A 142 -11.13 3.09 -1.66
CA TRP A 142 -10.70 1.72 -1.87
C TRP A 142 -11.81 0.76 -1.44
N GLN A 143 -12.18 -0.16 -2.32
CA GLN A 143 -13.18 -1.20 -2.07
C GLN A 143 -12.75 -2.49 -2.76
N PRO A 144 -12.43 -3.55 -2.00
CA PRO A 144 -12.18 -4.87 -2.58
C PRO A 144 -13.35 -5.32 -3.45
N GLY A 145 -13.06 -5.73 -4.69
CA GLY A 145 -14.07 -6.13 -5.68
C GLY A 145 -14.86 -4.98 -6.33
N GLY A 146 -14.48 -3.72 -6.08
CA GLY A 146 -15.05 -2.54 -6.73
C GLY A 146 -14.70 -2.40 -8.23
N ALA A 147 -15.01 -1.23 -8.80
CA ALA A 147 -14.72 -0.95 -10.20
C ALA A 147 -13.22 -0.77 -10.46
N SER A 148 -12.78 -1.10 -11.68
CA SER A 148 -11.44 -0.75 -12.16
C SER A 148 -11.40 0.73 -12.54
N ILE A 149 -10.46 1.47 -11.96
CA ILE A 149 -10.28 2.91 -12.10
C ILE A 149 -8.91 3.17 -12.70
N LYS A 150 -8.88 3.93 -13.80
CA LYS A 150 -7.63 4.32 -14.45
C LYS A 150 -6.82 5.24 -13.55
N ALA A 151 -5.54 4.92 -13.41
CA ALA A 151 -4.56 5.68 -12.67
C ALA A 151 -3.23 5.76 -13.43
N THR A 152 -2.34 6.61 -12.94
CA THR A 152 -0.92 6.59 -13.28
C THR A 152 -0.11 6.39 -12.02
N VAL A 153 0.82 5.45 -12.04
CA VAL A 153 1.70 5.11 -10.93
C VAL A 153 3.05 5.76 -11.17
N LEU A 154 3.45 6.62 -10.23
CA LEU A 154 4.82 7.09 -10.12
C LEU A 154 5.61 6.12 -9.25
N GLU A 155 6.75 5.65 -9.77
CA GLU A 155 7.77 4.96 -8.99
C GLU A 155 9.01 5.85 -8.88
N SER A 156 9.44 6.11 -7.65
CA SER A 156 10.50 7.05 -7.34
C SER A 156 11.12 6.77 -5.96
N SER A 157 12.45 6.72 -5.88
CA SER A 157 13.16 6.50 -4.62
C SER A 157 13.20 7.71 -3.70
N ASN A 158 12.97 8.94 -4.20
CA ASN A 158 12.92 10.14 -3.37
C ASN A 158 11.50 10.56 -2.98
N LEU A 159 10.47 9.85 -3.46
CA LEU A 159 9.06 10.16 -3.20
C LEU A 159 8.73 10.33 -1.71
N LYS A 160 9.36 9.50 -0.85
CA LYS A 160 9.20 9.54 0.59
C LYS A 160 9.44 10.92 1.21
N GLU A 161 10.40 11.66 0.68
CA GLU A 161 10.79 13.00 1.16
C GLU A 161 9.76 14.07 0.78
N HIS A 162 8.96 13.81 -0.27
CA HIS A 162 7.97 14.75 -0.79
C HIS A 162 6.56 14.52 -0.24
N TYR A 163 6.32 13.37 0.35
CA TYR A 163 5.04 13.02 0.96
C TYR A 163 4.49 14.05 1.96
N PRO A 164 5.27 14.65 2.87
CA PRO A 164 4.77 15.70 3.75
C PRO A 164 4.19 16.92 3.01
N ARG A 165 4.79 17.32 1.88
CA ARG A 165 4.28 18.42 1.04
C ARG A 165 2.98 18.04 0.36
N LEU A 166 2.90 16.82 -0.17
CA LEU A 166 1.69 16.32 -0.82
C LEU A 166 0.54 16.17 0.18
N ASP A 167 0.81 15.67 1.38
CA ASP A 167 -0.18 15.57 2.47
C ASP A 167 -0.71 16.94 2.88
N TYR A 168 0.16 17.94 2.96
CA TYR A 168 -0.24 19.30 3.28
C TYR A 168 -1.18 19.89 2.22
N PHE A 169 -0.91 19.64 0.94
CA PHE A 169 -1.74 20.11 -0.16
C PHE A 169 -3.11 19.42 -0.19
N GLU A 170 -3.13 18.09 -0.11
CA GLU A 170 -4.36 17.28 -0.14
C GLU A 170 -5.25 17.56 1.09
N GLY A 171 -4.60 17.88 2.22
CA GLY A 171 -5.25 18.35 3.42
C GLY A 171 -6.19 17.32 4.05
N PRO A 172 -7.14 17.75 4.91
CA PRO A 172 -7.99 16.83 5.65
C PRO A 172 -9.04 16.11 4.78
N SER A 173 -9.23 16.54 3.53
CA SER A 173 -10.22 15.95 2.62
C SER A 173 -9.77 14.60 2.06
N TYR A 174 -8.46 14.36 1.98
CA TYR A 174 -7.90 13.13 1.47
C TYR A 174 -6.83 12.59 2.43
N ARG A 175 -6.83 11.29 2.64
CA ARG A 175 -5.82 10.58 3.41
C ARG A 175 -5.01 9.69 2.50
N ARG A 176 -3.69 9.72 2.65
CA ARG A 176 -2.83 8.77 1.97
C ARG A 176 -2.99 7.37 2.60
N ILE A 177 -3.37 6.40 1.80
CA ILE A 177 -3.52 4.98 2.19
C ILE A 177 -2.75 4.09 1.22
N LEU A 178 -2.46 2.86 1.64
CA LEU A 178 -1.86 1.82 0.80
C LEU A 178 -2.96 1.01 0.11
N VAL A 179 -2.84 0.80 -1.20
CA VAL A 179 -3.79 -0.01 -1.98
C VAL A 179 -3.09 -0.87 -3.03
N PRO A 180 -3.67 -2.01 -3.42
CA PRO A 180 -3.27 -2.72 -4.63
C PRO A 180 -3.52 -1.88 -5.88
N VAL A 181 -2.56 -1.90 -6.78
CA VAL A 181 -2.64 -1.30 -8.11
C VAL A 181 -2.10 -2.29 -9.12
N ARG A 182 -2.86 -2.54 -10.18
CA ARG A 182 -2.39 -3.35 -11.30
C ARG A 182 -1.59 -2.47 -12.25
N VAL A 183 -0.30 -2.79 -12.46
CA VAL A 183 0.60 -2.10 -13.39
C VAL A 183 1.03 -3.12 -14.44
N GLY A 184 0.47 -3.00 -15.65
CA GLY A 184 0.63 -4.01 -16.69
C GLY A 184 0.06 -5.37 -16.28
N GLN A 185 0.91 -6.40 -16.27
CA GLN A 185 0.52 -7.75 -15.84
C GLN A 185 0.77 -8.01 -14.35
N GLU A 186 1.35 -7.05 -13.63
CA GLU A 186 1.73 -7.21 -12.24
C GLU A 186 0.88 -6.36 -11.29
N TRP A 187 0.90 -6.72 -10.01
CA TRP A 187 0.34 -5.99 -8.89
C TRP A 187 1.47 -5.32 -8.12
N SER A 188 1.22 -4.09 -7.71
CA SER A 188 2.05 -3.36 -6.77
C SER A 188 1.17 -2.77 -5.67
N VAL A 189 1.74 -2.59 -4.49
CA VAL A 189 1.11 -1.74 -3.48
C VAL A 189 1.64 -0.33 -3.64
N CYS A 190 0.73 0.62 -3.75
CA CYS A 190 1.05 2.02 -3.93
C CYS A 190 0.34 2.85 -2.86
N ASN A 191 0.95 3.98 -2.49
CA ASN A 191 0.20 5.02 -1.82
C ASN A 191 -0.82 5.64 -2.78
N VAL A 192 -2.00 6.01 -2.28
CA VAL A 192 -3.02 6.77 -2.99
C VAL A 192 -3.70 7.74 -2.02
N TYR A 193 -4.10 8.91 -2.49
CA TYR A 193 -4.91 9.85 -1.71
C TYR A 193 -6.39 9.47 -1.81
N ALA A 194 -6.93 8.82 -0.79
CA ALA A 194 -8.33 8.39 -0.74
C ALA A 194 -9.19 9.34 0.10
N SER A 195 -10.50 9.34 -0.12
CA SER A 195 -11.45 10.10 0.70
C SER A 195 -11.43 9.64 2.15
N CYS A 196 -11.56 10.57 3.09
CA CYS A 196 -11.64 10.28 4.53
C CYS A 196 -12.99 9.65 4.96
N ASP A 197 -14.02 9.71 4.11
CA ASP A 197 -15.33 9.10 4.37
C ASP A 197 -15.30 7.59 4.09
N GLN A 198 -14.63 6.85 4.97
CA GLN A 198 -14.59 5.39 4.98
C GLN A 198 -15.30 4.86 6.23
N SER A 199 -16.63 4.75 6.20
CA SER A 199 -17.34 3.88 7.12
C SER A 199 -17.21 2.43 6.64
N TYR A 200 -16.14 1.75 7.07
CA TYR A 200 -15.96 0.31 6.91
C TYR A 200 -16.14 -0.37 8.27
N ASP A 201 -17.30 -0.99 8.49
CA ASP A 201 -17.47 -2.03 9.51
C ASP A 201 -16.99 -3.36 8.91
N PHE A 202 -15.90 -3.92 9.45
CA PHE A 202 -15.40 -5.27 9.17
C PHE A 202 -15.49 -6.11 10.44
#